data_AF-A0A150QXR5-F1
#
_entry.id   AF-A0A150QXR5-F1
#
_cell.length_a   1.000
_cell.length_b   1.000
_cell.length_c   1.000
_cell.angle_alpha   90.00
_cell.angle_beta   90.00
_cell.angle_gamma   90.00
#
_symmetry.space_group_name_H-M   'P 1'
#
loop_
_entity.id
_entity.type
_entity.pdbx_description
1 polymer ?
#
loop_
_entity_poly.entity_id
_entity_poly.type
_entity_poly.pdbx_seq_one_letter_code
_entity_poly.pdbx_strand_id
1 'polypeptide(L)'
;MRRTAVPFRPLPCETSEPAPPSAARPGGHAVGDPSPLAARKVLGDAGAPALGRDERLRGAVALLAVGLAAGGAGELSLDQVKQRFRSAMTRDPLDSLAAMVLGCSYLFHQAEQAENPRCTRFVDALLFISTCLSGGYTDQFARTPAGKTIASFVMTFGPTLVGSALSAPGGAPASQGLQEQNQAILERLDGILEALRAPR
;
A
#
# COMPACT_ATOMS: atom_id res chain seq x y z
N MET A 1 23.75 41.22 25.10
CA MET A 1 24.04 40.28 24.00
C MET A 1 23.12 40.58 22.82
N ARG A 2 23.63 41.19 21.75
CA ARG A 2 22.85 41.52 20.53
C ARG A 2 22.93 40.34 19.55
N ARG A 3 21.79 39.74 19.19
CA ARG A 3 21.70 38.74 18.12
C ARG A 3 21.68 39.48 16.77
N THR A 4 22.72 39.29 15.97
CA THR A 4 22.78 39.71 14.57
C THR A 4 21.91 38.78 13.73
N ALA A 5 20.90 39.34 13.07
CA ALA A 5 20.06 38.62 12.12
C ALA A 5 20.82 38.45 10.79
N VAL A 6 20.86 37.22 10.28
CA VAL A 6 21.43 36.92 8.96
C VAL A 6 20.34 37.11 7.90
N PRO A 7 20.57 37.89 6.83
CA PRO A 7 19.58 38.10 5.79
C PRO A 7 19.40 36.83 4.93
N PHE A 8 18.15 36.44 4.75
CA PHE A 8 17.73 35.33 3.90
C PHE A 8 17.92 35.71 2.42
N ARG A 9 18.73 34.96 1.68
CA ARG A 9 19.02 35.18 0.27
C ARG A 9 18.18 34.20 -0.57
N PRO A 10 17.19 34.64 -1.36
CA PRO A 10 16.39 33.74 -2.18
C PRO A 10 17.24 33.14 -3.31
N LEU A 11 17.08 31.83 -3.54
CA LEU A 11 17.70 31.10 -4.64
C LEU A 11 17.04 31.46 -5.98
N PRO A 12 17.80 31.55 -7.08
CA PRO A 12 17.25 31.85 -8.40
C PRO A 12 16.38 30.71 -8.92
N CYS A 13 15.21 31.05 -9.47
CA CYS A 13 14.38 30.16 -10.28
C CYS A 13 15.16 29.77 -11.55
N GLU A 14 15.55 28.50 -11.65
CA GLU A 14 15.99 27.92 -12.93
C GLU A 14 14.78 27.77 -13.86
N THR A 15 14.77 28.58 -14.92
CA THR A 15 13.90 28.41 -16.08
C THR A 15 14.38 27.20 -16.88
N SER A 16 13.59 26.13 -16.88
CA SER A 16 13.84 24.92 -17.68
C SER A 16 13.72 25.23 -19.17
N GLU A 17 14.83 25.04 -19.89
CA GLU A 17 14.94 25.14 -21.34
C GLU A 17 14.24 23.94 -22.03
N PRO A 18 13.47 24.15 -23.12
CA PRO A 18 12.78 23.07 -23.82
C PRO A 18 13.73 22.26 -24.71
N ALA A 19 13.68 20.93 -24.56
CA ALA A 19 14.46 19.96 -25.32
C ALA A 19 14.14 19.98 -26.84
N PRO A 20 15.14 19.76 -27.72
CA PRO A 20 14.93 19.70 -29.16
C PRO A 20 14.25 18.40 -29.64
N PRO A 21 13.52 18.43 -30.77
CA PRO A 21 12.83 17.27 -31.32
C PRO A 21 13.81 16.23 -31.87
N SER A 22 13.69 14.99 -31.39
CA SER A 22 14.46 13.85 -31.85
C SER A 22 14.05 13.45 -33.28
N ALA A 23 15.03 13.54 -34.20
CA ALA A 23 14.88 13.23 -35.60
C ALA A 23 14.68 11.72 -35.85
N ALA A 24 13.71 11.42 -36.71
CA ALA A 24 13.43 10.12 -37.27
C ALA A 24 14.66 9.47 -37.92
N ARG A 25 14.89 8.18 -37.62
CA ARG A 25 15.78 7.31 -38.40
C ARG A 25 14.95 6.31 -39.20
N PRO A 26 15.11 6.24 -40.53
CA PRO A 26 14.53 5.18 -41.34
C PRO A 26 15.56 4.06 -41.62
N GLY A 27 15.05 2.83 -41.71
CA GLY A 27 15.58 1.79 -42.59
C GLY A 27 16.50 0.75 -41.96
N GLY A 28 16.20 -0.53 -42.23
CA GLY A 28 17.21 -1.59 -42.17
C GLY A 28 16.69 -2.97 -41.75
N HIS A 29 16.13 -3.68 -42.73
CA HIS A 29 15.87 -5.13 -42.81
C HIS A 29 16.71 -6.05 -41.90
N ALA A 30 16.11 -7.14 -41.40
CA ALA A 30 16.16 -8.47 -42.04
C ALA A 30 15.69 -9.61 -41.12
N VAL A 31 15.32 -10.74 -41.75
CA VAL A 31 15.24 -12.11 -41.19
C VAL A 31 14.00 -12.34 -40.29
N GLY A 32 12.97 -13.08 -40.67
CA GLY A 32 12.95 -14.36 -41.38
C GLY A 32 13.07 -15.52 -40.38
N ASP A 33 11.99 -15.87 -39.67
CA ASP A 33 11.48 -17.26 -39.65
C ASP A 33 10.20 -17.45 -38.79
N PRO A 34 9.40 -18.50 -39.10
CA PRO A 34 8.00 -18.62 -38.70
C PRO A 34 7.87 -19.29 -37.33
N SER A 35 7.21 -18.63 -36.37
CA SER A 35 6.86 -19.25 -35.10
C SER A 35 5.41 -19.76 -35.09
N PRO A 36 5.18 -21.07 -34.86
CA PRO A 36 3.87 -21.70 -34.79
C PRO A 36 3.32 -21.59 -33.36
N LEU A 37 2.56 -20.53 -33.07
CA LEU A 37 1.82 -20.41 -31.80
C LEU A 37 0.36 -20.00 -32.02
N ALA A 38 -0.21 -20.42 -33.14
CA ALA A 38 -1.66 -20.54 -33.32
C ALA A 38 -2.12 -21.93 -32.86
N ALA A 39 -2.00 -22.26 -31.57
CA ALA A 39 -2.57 -23.47 -31.00
C ALA A 39 -2.67 -23.41 -29.47
N ARG A 40 -3.56 -22.56 -28.94
CA ARG A 40 -4.12 -22.80 -27.60
C ARG A 40 -5.49 -22.14 -27.47
N LYS A 41 -6.46 -22.72 -28.17
CA LYS A 41 -7.88 -22.58 -27.86
C LYS A 41 -8.36 -23.94 -27.36
N VAL A 42 -9.10 -23.91 -26.25
CA VAL A 42 -9.92 -25.00 -25.69
C VAL A 42 -9.20 -26.03 -24.81
N LEU A 43 -8.98 -25.63 -23.56
CA LEU A 43 -8.99 -26.50 -22.36
C LEU A 43 -9.17 -25.55 -21.16
N GLY A 44 -10.16 -25.62 -20.29
CA GLY A 44 -11.27 -26.54 -20.16
C GLY A 44 -12.40 -25.82 -19.42
N ASP A 45 -13.59 -26.25 -19.76
CA ASP A 45 -14.83 -26.01 -19.05
C ASP A 45 -14.77 -26.89 -17.77
N ALA A 46 -14.42 -26.28 -16.65
CA ALA A 46 -14.47 -26.92 -15.33
C ALA A 46 -15.36 -26.05 -14.44
N GLY A 47 -16.53 -26.60 -14.15
CA GLY A 47 -17.62 -25.90 -13.49
C GLY A 47 -17.25 -25.29 -12.14
N ALA A 48 -17.67 -24.04 -11.96
CA ALA A 48 -18.27 -23.62 -10.71
C ALA A 48 -19.65 -24.30 -10.60
N PRO A 49 -20.11 -24.73 -9.40
CA PRO A 49 -20.01 -23.91 -8.19
C PRO A 49 -19.59 -24.70 -6.94
N ALA A 50 -18.54 -24.25 -6.27
CA ALA A 50 -18.35 -24.51 -4.85
C ALA A 50 -18.88 -23.29 -4.07
N LEU A 51 -20.21 -23.29 -3.89
CA LEU A 51 -20.95 -22.57 -2.86
C LEU A 51 -20.23 -22.78 -1.51
N GLY A 52 -19.64 -21.73 -0.92
CA GLY A 52 -19.03 -21.81 0.41
C GLY A 52 -18.00 -20.74 0.75
N ARG A 53 -17.49 -20.01 -0.26
CA ARG A 53 -16.51 -18.92 -0.06
C ARG A 53 -17.14 -17.53 0.09
N ASP A 54 -18.40 -17.39 -0.30
CA ASP A 54 -19.14 -16.11 -0.32
C ASP A 54 -19.56 -15.62 1.08
N GLU A 55 -19.78 -16.51 2.05
CA GLU A 55 -20.21 -16.13 3.41
C GLU A 55 -19.11 -15.36 4.17
N ARG A 56 -17.83 -15.71 3.99
CA ARG A 56 -16.70 -15.04 4.67
C ARG A 56 -16.39 -13.69 4.04
N LEU A 57 -16.44 -13.61 2.71
CA LEU A 57 -16.28 -12.35 1.99
C LEU A 57 -17.44 -11.39 2.30
N ARG A 58 -18.67 -11.92 2.39
CA ARG A 58 -19.84 -11.17 2.86
C ARG A 58 -19.66 -10.68 4.29
N GLY A 59 -19.11 -11.49 5.19
CA GLY A 59 -18.81 -11.07 6.57
C GLY A 59 -17.80 -9.91 6.64
N ALA A 60 -16.71 -9.98 5.86
CA ALA A 60 -15.69 -8.95 5.83
C ALA A 60 -16.18 -7.65 5.15
N VAL A 61 -16.90 -7.77 4.02
CA VAL A 61 -17.50 -6.64 3.32
C VAL A 61 -18.65 -6.03 4.14
N ALA A 62 -19.44 -6.86 4.83
CA ALA A 62 -20.47 -6.38 5.76
C ALA A 62 -19.85 -5.71 6.99
N LEU A 63 -18.70 -6.17 7.51
CA LEU A 63 -18.00 -5.47 8.60
C LEU A 63 -17.42 -4.12 8.15
N LEU A 64 -16.92 -4.04 6.92
CA LEU A 64 -16.44 -2.79 6.34
C LEU A 64 -17.61 -1.83 6.03
N ALA A 65 -18.72 -2.36 5.51
CA ALA A 65 -19.95 -1.63 5.26
C ALA A 65 -20.65 -1.21 6.56
N VAL A 66 -20.62 -2.01 7.63
CA VAL A 66 -21.11 -1.63 8.96
C VAL A 66 -20.18 -0.60 9.59
N GLY A 67 -18.86 -0.73 9.40
CA GLY A 67 -17.91 0.30 9.82
C GLY A 67 -18.11 1.64 9.11
N LEU A 68 -18.50 1.64 7.83
CA LEU A 68 -18.80 2.85 7.07
C LEU A 68 -20.23 3.38 7.26
N ALA A 69 -21.23 2.50 7.30
CA ALA A 69 -22.64 2.87 7.47
C ALA A 69 -22.98 3.30 8.90
N ALA A 70 -22.24 2.81 9.90
CA ALA A 70 -22.38 3.26 11.28
C ALA A 70 -21.74 4.65 11.54
N GLY A 71 -21.23 5.32 10.50
CA GLY A 71 -21.06 6.78 10.51
C GLY A 71 -22.39 7.56 10.56
N GLY A 72 -23.53 6.88 10.47
CA GLY A 72 -24.86 7.43 10.72
C GLY A 72 -25.52 6.86 11.99
N ALA A 73 -25.72 7.72 12.98
CA ALA A 73 -26.69 7.58 14.07
C ALA A 73 -26.50 6.43 15.09
N GLY A 74 -25.56 6.62 16.01
CA GLY A 74 -25.51 5.95 17.32
C GLY A 74 -24.15 6.18 17.96
N GLU A 75 -24.08 6.44 19.27
CA GLU A 75 -22.84 6.58 20.06
C GLU A 75 -22.00 5.28 20.02
N LEU A 76 -21.41 4.97 18.88
CA LEU A 76 -20.32 4.01 18.83
C LEU A 76 -19.11 4.71 19.41
N SER A 77 -18.91 4.48 20.71
CA SER A 77 -17.69 4.89 21.40
C SER A 77 -16.47 4.52 20.54
N LEU A 78 -15.63 5.51 20.29
CA LEU A 78 -14.37 5.38 19.55
C LEU A 78 -13.54 4.18 20.06
N ASP A 79 -13.62 3.90 21.36
CA ASP A 79 -12.95 2.77 21.99
C ASP A 79 -13.48 1.43 21.49
N GLN A 80 -14.79 1.29 21.26
CA GLN A 80 -15.36 0.06 20.71
C GLN A 80 -14.96 -0.16 19.26
N VAL A 81 -14.95 0.91 18.46
CA VAL A 81 -14.50 0.84 17.06
C VAL A 81 -13.03 0.44 17.01
N LYS A 82 -12.19 1.07 17.84
CA LYS A 82 -10.77 0.74 17.98
C LYS A 82 -10.55 -0.69 18.46
N GLN A 83 -11.31 -1.15 19.45
CA GLN A 83 -11.24 -2.52 19.98
C GLN A 83 -11.62 -3.55 18.91
N ARG A 84 -12.70 -3.30 18.16
CA ARG A 84 -13.15 -4.18 17.08
C ARG A 84 -12.16 -4.21 15.93
N PHE A 85 -11.64 -3.05 15.53
CA PHE A 85 -10.62 -2.94 14.51
C PHE A 85 -9.37 -3.72 14.89
N ARG A 86 -8.85 -3.50 16.10
CA ARG A 86 -7.69 -4.23 16.62
C ARG A 86 -7.96 -5.74 16.69
N SER A 87 -9.12 -6.13 17.20
CA SER A 87 -9.50 -7.55 17.31
C SER A 87 -9.60 -8.24 15.95
N ALA A 88 -10.12 -7.55 14.94
CA ALA A 88 -10.20 -8.09 13.58
C ALA A 88 -8.80 -8.32 13.00
N MET A 89 -7.92 -7.31 13.11
CA MET A 89 -6.54 -7.38 12.62
C MET A 89 -5.72 -8.51 13.25
N THR A 90 -5.92 -8.76 14.54
CA THR A 90 -5.16 -9.79 15.27
C THR A 90 -5.67 -11.20 15.03
N ARG A 91 -6.95 -11.37 14.68
CA ARG A 91 -7.59 -12.69 14.61
C ARG A 91 -7.27 -13.39 13.30
N ASP A 92 -7.39 -12.66 12.19
CA ASP A 92 -7.05 -13.15 10.86
C ASP A 92 -6.44 -11.98 10.05
N PRO A 93 -5.11 -11.80 10.11
CA PRO A 93 -4.45 -10.67 9.48
C PRO A 93 -4.51 -10.76 7.95
N LEU A 94 -4.62 -11.96 7.38
CA LEU A 94 -4.71 -12.15 5.93
C LEU A 94 -6.09 -11.75 5.42
N ASP A 95 -7.16 -12.18 6.08
CA ASP A 95 -8.52 -11.75 5.75
C ASP A 95 -8.68 -10.23 5.98
N SER A 96 -8.07 -9.69 7.05
CA SER A 96 -8.09 -8.24 7.32
C SER A 96 -7.34 -7.44 6.25
N LEU A 97 -6.19 -7.94 5.80
CA LEU A 97 -5.43 -7.33 4.70
C LEU A 97 -6.25 -7.36 3.41
N ALA A 98 -6.86 -8.50 3.06
CA ALA A 98 -7.71 -8.61 1.87
C ALA A 98 -8.91 -7.64 1.93
N ALA A 99 -9.57 -7.57 3.09
CA ALA A 99 -10.69 -6.65 3.31
C ALA A 99 -10.28 -5.18 3.19
N MET A 100 -9.13 -4.81 3.78
CA MET A 100 -8.61 -3.45 3.67
C MET A 100 -8.24 -3.11 2.22
N VAL A 101 -7.54 -3.99 1.50
CA VAL A 101 -7.16 -3.75 0.10
C VAL A 101 -8.41 -3.56 -0.75
N LEU A 102 -9.35 -4.52 -0.72
CA LEU A 102 -10.57 -4.44 -1.53
C LEU A 102 -11.45 -3.25 -1.14
N GLY A 103 -11.60 -2.98 0.16
CA GLY A 103 -12.37 -1.87 0.69
C GLY A 103 -11.78 -0.52 0.30
N CYS A 104 -10.49 -0.31 0.53
CA CYS A 104 -9.81 0.92 0.14
C CYS A 104 -9.78 1.12 -1.38
N SER A 105 -9.61 0.06 -2.17
CA SER A 105 -9.69 0.16 -3.65
C SER A 105 -11.06 0.57 -4.12
N TYR A 106 -12.12 0.06 -3.50
CA TYR A 106 -13.49 0.46 -3.85
C TYR A 106 -13.76 1.92 -3.50
N LEU A 107 -13.40 2.34 -2.29
CA LEU A 107 -13.55 3.73 -1.87
C LEU A 107 -12.70 4.69 -2.70
N PHE A 108 -11.49 4.27 -3.06
CA PHE A 108 -10.60 5.05 -3.91
C PHE A 108 -11.17 5.20 -5.33
N HIS A 109 -11.68 4.11 -5.91
CA HIS A 109 -12.33 4.15 -7.23
C HIS A 109 -13.51 5.11 -7.22
N GLN A 110 -14.39 5.04 -6.22
CA GLN A 110 -15.54 5.96 -6.08
C GLN A 110 -15.11 7.42 -5.89
N ALA A 111 -14.06 7.67 -5.10
CA ALA A 111 -13.55 9.01 -4.88
C ALA A 111 -12.89 9.62 -6.12
N GLU A 112 -12.22 8.81 -6.95
CA GLU A 112 -11.36 9.29 -8.03
C GLU A 112 -11.99 9.20 -9.43
N GLN A 113 -12.98 8.33 -9.67
CA GLN A 113 -13.49 8.03 -11.02
C GLN A 113 -14.01 9.27 -11.77
N ALA A 114 -14.45 10.31 -11.07
CA ALA A 114 -14.97 11.54 -11.68
C ALA A 114 -13.88 12.55 -12.06
N GLU A 115 -12.75 12.58 -11.35
CA GLU A 115 -11.71 13.60 -11.51
C GLU A 115 -10.38 13.06 -12.09
N ASN A 116 -10.16 11.75 -11.96
CA ASN A 116 -8.91 11.12 -12.32
C ASN A 116 -9.08 10.27 -13.58
N PRO A 117 -8.64 10.76 -14.76
CA PRO A 117 -8.76 10.00 -16.00
C PRO A 117 -7.89 8.74 -16.02
N ARG A 118 -7.00 8.55 -15.03
CA ARG A 118 -6.20 7.33 -14.87
C ARG A 118 -6.86 6.28 -13.97
N CYS A 119 -7.92 6.64 -13.24
CA CYS A 119 -8.66 5.74 -12.35
C CYS A 119 -10.04 5.43 -12.96
N THR A 120 -10.07 4.85 -14.17
CA THR A 120 -11.33 4.60 -14.89
C THR A 120 -11.99 3.30 -14.45
N ARG A 121 -11.18 2.28 -14.17
CA ARG A 121 -11.63 0.95 -13.80
C ARG A 121 -11.27 0.67 -12.36
N PHE A 122 -12.05 -0.17 -11.73
CA PHE A 122 -11.74 -0.67 -10.38
C PHE A 122 -10.35 -1.32 -10.29
N VAL A 123 -9.90 -1.99 -11.36
CA VAL A 123 -8.56 -2.60 -11.42
C VAL A 123 -7.45 -1.55 -11.31
N ASP A 124 -7.65 -0.33 -11.81
CA ASP A 124 -6.70 0.77 -11.69
C ASP A 124 -6.54 1.18 -10.22
N ALA A 125 -7.66 1.34 -9.51
CA ALA A 125 -7.69 1.60 -8.07
C ALA A 125 -7.08 0.44 -7.25
N LEU A 126 -7.32 -0.81 -7.66
CA LEU A 126 -6.74 -1.98 -7.01
C LEU A 126 -5.22 -2.01 -7.13
N LEU A 127 -4.68 -1.73 -8.32
CA LEU A 127 -3.25 -1.62 -8.55
C LEU A 127 -2.64 -0.48 -7.72
N PHE A 128 -3.27 0.70 -7.73
CA PHE A 128 -2.81 1.84 -6.94
C PHE A 128 -2.75 1.53 -5.43
N ILE A 129 -3.82 0.98 -4.85
CA ILE A 129 -3.83 0.61 -3.42
C ILE A 129 -2.82 -0.50 -3.11
N SER A 130 -2.67 -1.49 -4.00
CA SER A 130 -1.63 -2.51 -3.85
C SER A 130 -0.21 -1.91 -3.86
N THR A 131 0.03 -0.84 -4.62
CA THR A 131 1.35 -0.19 -4.60
C THR A 131 1.60 0.63 -3.35
N CYS A 132 0.55 1.18 -2.73
CA CYS A 132 0.65 1.83 -1.42
C CYS A 132 1.13 0.85 -0.32
N LEU A 133 0.99 -0.46 -0.52
CA LEU A 133 1.47 -1.50 0.40
C LEU A 133 2.95 -1.86 0.21
N SER A 134 3.48 -1.75 -1.01
CA SER A 134 4.80 -2.30 -1.38
C SER A 134 5.82 -1.24 -1.83
N GLY A 135 5.43 0.05 -1.88
CA GLY A 135 6.28 1.11 -2.43
C GLY A 135 6.48 1.00 -3.95
N GLY A 136 5.61 0.26 -4.64
CA GLY A 136 5.68 0.08 -6.10
C GLY A 136 5.40 1.39 -6.83
N TYR A 137 6.06 1.57 -7.99
CA TYR A 137 5.76 2.71 -8.86
C TYR A 137 4.59 2.36 -9.76
N THR A 138 3.47 3.07 -9.57
CA THR A 138 2.47 3.25 -10.63
C THR A 138 2.60 4.67 -11.14
N ASP A 139 2.26 4.90 -12.41
CA ASP A 139 2.03 6.25 -12.91
C ASP A 139 0.63 6.77 -12.50
N GLN A 140 0.12 6.38 -11.33
CA GLN A 140 -1.17 6.84 -10.81
C GLN A 140 -0.98 7.47 -9.43
N PHE A 141 -1.64 8.60 -9.25
CA PHE A 141 -1.66 9.36 -8.01
C PHE A 141 -3.08 9.81 -7.72
N ALA A 142 -3.41 9.90 -6.44
CA ALA A 142 -4.67 10.45 -5.97
C ALA A 142 -4.76 11.95 -6.30
N ARG A 143 -5.82 12.38 -6.97
CA ARG A 143 -6.06 13.79 -7.30
C ARG A 143 -6.96 14.44 -6.26
N THR A 144 -7.99 13.72 -5.82
CA THR A 144 -8.99 14.23 -4.88
C THR A 144 -8.48 14.24 -3.43
N PRO A 145 -9.00 15.13 -2.57
CA PRO A 145 -8.68 15.11 -1.14
C PRO A 145 -9.02 13.77 -0.47
N ALA A 146 -10.17 13.17 -0.81
CA ALA A 146 -10.60 11.89 -0.26
C ALA A 146 -9.66 10.74 -0.69
N GLY A 147 -9.29 10.68 -1.96
CA GLY A 147 -8.33 9.70 -2.48
C GLY A 147 -6.98 9.80 -1.78
N LYS A 148 -6.50 11.02 -1.49
CA LYS A 148 -5.25 11.25 -0.73
C LYS A 148 -5.36 10.74 0.70
N THR A 149 -6.47 11.00 1.39
CA THR A 149 -6.69 10.48 2.75
C THR A 149 -6.71 8.94 2.78
N ILE A 150 -7.38 8.30 1.81
CA ILE A 150 -7.40 6.84 1.68
C ILE A 150 -5.99 6.31 1.42
N ALA A 151 -5.24 6.92 0.49
CA ALA A 151 -3.87 6.53 0.20
C ALA A 151 -2.96 6.65 1.43
N SER A 152 -3.02 7.76 2.16
CA SER A 152 -2.25 7.97 3.39
C SER A 152 -2.61 6.96 4.48
N PHE A 153 -3.89 6.60 4.62
CA PHE A 153 -4.31 5.55 5.53
C PHE A 153 -3.66 4.20 5.16
N VAL A 154 -3.76 3.79 3.89
CA VAL A 154 -3.15 2.53 3.43
C VAL A 154 -1.63 2.55 3.58
N MET A 155 -0.95 3.65 3.29
CA MET A 155 0.50 3.74 3.47
C MET A 155 0.92 3.68 4.95
N THR A 156 0.08 4.16 5.86
CA THR A 156 0.37 4.16 7.30
C THR A 156 0.14 2.78 7.94
N PHE A 157 -0.98 2.14 7.62
CA PHE A 157 -1.38 0.87 8.26
C PHE A 157 -1.03 -0.36 7.44
N GLY A 158 -0.95 -0.21 6.11
CA GLY A 158 -0.71 -1.29 5.17
C GLY A 158 0.55 -2.12 5.43
N PRO A 159 1.73 -1.50 5.58
CA PRO A 159 2.96 -2.24 5.84
C PRO A 159 2.89 -3.10 7.11
N THR A 160 2.23 -2.60 8.16
CA THR A 160 2.08 -3.33 9.43
C THR A 160 1.16 -4.54 9.30
N LEU A 161 0.08 -4.42 8.52
CA LEU A 161 -0.82 -5.53 8.21
C LEU A 161 -0.14 -6.58 7.33
N VAL A 162 0.61 -6.16 6.31
CA VAL A 162 1.38 -7.09 5.45
C VAL A 162 2.37 -7.89 6.29
N GLY A 163 3.12 -7.22 7.17
CA GLY A 163 4.03 -7.90 8.10
C GLY A 163 3.31 -8.91 9.00
N SER A 164 2.13 -8.54 9.51
CA SER A 164 1.31 -9.42 10.34
C SER A 164 0.72 -10.61 9.56
N ALA A 165 0.31 -10.39 8.31
CA ALA A 165 -0.29 -11.41 7.45
C ALA A 165 0.73 -12.44 6.94
N LEU A 166 1.98 -12.01 6.74
CA LEU A 166 3.09 -12.88 6.34
C LEU A 166 3.80 -13.53 7.53
N SER A 167 3.47 -13.12 8.76
CA SER A 167 3.98 -13.77 9.97
C SER A 167 3.37 -15.16 10.13
N ALA A 168 4.15 -16.13 10.62
CA ALA A 168 3.67 -17.49 10.83
C ALA A 168 2.45 -17.50 11.78
N PRO A 169 1.35 -18.20 11.42
CA PRO A 169 0.16 -18.26 12.27
C PRO A 169 0.49 -19.01 13.56
N GLY A 170 0.25 -18.36 14.71
CA GLY A 170 0.32 -19.03 16.01
C GLY A 170 1.47 -18.63 16.92
N GLY A 171 2.02 -17.42 16.80
CA GLY A 171 2.96 -16.92 17.81
C GLY A 171 4.16 -17.86 17.99
N ALA A 172 4.72 -18.36 16.88
CA ALA A 172 6.08 -18.85 16.94
C ALA A 172 6.88 -17.75 17.64
N PRO A 173 7.57 -18.05 18.76
CA PRO A 173 8.34 -17.04 19.48
C PRO A 173 9.18 -16.33 18.45
N ALA A 174 9.15 -14.98 18.47
CA ALA A 174 9.90 -14.13 17.54
C ALA A 174 11.17 -14.88 17.18
N SER A 175 11.29 -15.29 15.91
CA SER A 175 12.28 -16.27 15.46
C SER A 175 13.57 -16.01 16.22
N GLN A 176 14.18 -17.00 16.87
CA GLN A 176 15.31 -16.77 17.79
C GLN A 176 16.32 -15.75 17.22
N GLY A 177 16.54 -15.78 15.90
CA GLY A 177 17.32 -14.77 15.17
C GLY A 177 16.85 -13.30 15.28
N LEU A 178 15.56 -12.98 15.34
CA LEU A 178 15.06 -11.62 15.60
C LEU A 178 15.32 -11.18 17.05
N GLN A 179 15.21 -12.10 18.02
CA GLN A 179 15.55 -11.80 19.41
C GLN A 179 17.06 -11.61 19.60
N GLU A 180 17.87 -12.47 18.99
CA GLU A 180 19.33 -12.37 18.94
C GLU A 180 19.76 -11.08 18.23
N GLN A 181 19.13 -10.74 17.11
CA GLN A 181 19.40 -9.49 16.40
C GLN A 181 19.05 -8.27 17.25
N ASN A 182 17.91 -8.29 17.96
CA ASN A 182 17.53 -7.21 18.87
C ASN A 182 18.52 -7.09 20.05
N GLN A 183 18.99 -8.21 20.61
CA GLN A 183 20.02 -8.20 21.65
C GLN A 183 21.34 -7.62 21.14
N ALA A 184 21.78 -8.04 19.95
CA ALA A 184 23.00 -7.52 19.32
C ALA A 184 22.89 -6.02 19.03
N ILE A 185 21.71 -5.52 18.65
CA ILE A 185 21.47 -4.08 18.46
C ILE A 185 21.57 -3.35 19.79
N LEU A 186 20.96 -3.86 20.86
CA LEU A 186 21.02 -3.23 22.19
C LEU A 186 22.46 -3.17 22.72
N GLU A 187 23.21 -4.26 22.59
CA GLU A 187 24.60 -4.34 23.02
C GLU A 187 25.49 -3.33 22.25
N ARG A 188 25.24 -3.16 20.95
CA ARG A 188 25.90 -2.12 20.13
C ARG A 188 25.54 -0.71 20.60
N LEU A 189 24.29 -0.45 20.93
CA LEU A 189 23.83 0.85 21.40
C LEU A 189 24.45 1.20 22.76
N ASP A 190 24.52 0.23 23.68
CA ASP A 190 25.16 0.40 24.98
C ASP A 190 26.66 0.72 24.83
N GLY A 191 27.36 0.02 23.93
CA GLY A 191 28.76 0.33 23.63
C GLY A 191 28.98 1.74 23.08
N ILE A 192 28.05 2.25 22.25
CA ILE A 192 28.09 3.62 21.74
C ILE A 192 27.84 4.63 22.87
N LEU A 193 26.87 4.37 23.74
CA LEU A 193 26.57 5.26 24.88
C LEU A 193 27.75 5.35 25.85
N GLU A 194 28.45 4.24 26.09
CA GLU A 194 29.64 4.22 26.94
C GLU A 194 30.80 5.00 26.31
N ALA A 195 31.04 4.81 25.00
CA ALA A 195 32.05 5.56 24.26
C ALA A 195 31.78 7.08 24.24
N LEU A 196 30.51 7.49 24.27
CA LEU A 196 30.11 8.90 24.34
C LEU A 196 30.15 9.48 25.76
N ARG A 197 30.04 8.64 26.80
CA ARG A 197 30.18 9.06 28.21
C ARG A 197 31.62 9.19 28.68
N ALA A 198 32.55 8.50 28.01
CA ALA A 198 33.96 8.65 28.30
C ALA A 198 34.36 10.13 28.14
N PRO A 199 34.89 10.79 29.20
CA PRO A 199 35.32 12.18 29.12
C PRO A 199 36.44 12.29 28.08
N ARG A 200 36.28 13.24 27.15
CA ARG A 200 37.32 13.59 26.17
C ARG A 200 38.55 14.17 26.83
#